data_AF-A0A0K2TBZ1-F1
#
_entry.id   AF-A0A0K2TBZ1-F1
#
_cell.length_a   1.000
_cell.length_b   1.000
_cell.length_c   1.000
_cell.angle_alpha   90.00
_cell.angle_beta   90.00
_cell.angle_gamma   90.00
#
_symmetry.space_group_name_H-M   'P 1'
#
loop_
_entity.id
_entity.type
_entity.pdbx_description
1 polymer ?
#
loop_
_entity_poly.entity_id
_entity_poly.type
_entity_poly.pdbx_seq_one_letter_code
_entity_poly.pdbx_strand_id
1 'polypeptide(L)'
;GFLTLPTAYVTGNPVECVLHPDIWNKSKIFDPMRVKQIDFYDDNDEYNEENSGYPINTVRITHWYVKRYCTEKYVSKFVFYFPYILLIVPLTLVLVDRIFIKTFAAGNKIKQFYDLLVEESLRREDVDSLSRDNIKNLHEIMQSFRFSNVCYWSYLSRTCLEIVLSIGLFLIYWCWGIPNLLPEIECDVHGLAHSCVLPNHQFYFYILAASTALLCIYILCNTYNLIWIICPQLGTMYRVIKSYQDCLGGVHPSDPGGIDLIGSKKKRNAVNHSHGPYSNKYRKVSNITTDNFLNVYFDRRHKDLKLLLNLLAETSGLPESFRILTLFDKKFQSLWKPQNLRIEEYETVISNGEKTLNINIKWNDAPIGHFLTNYDSSLSFEYTVDISPSPLNELGLKSILYKRDEDSIINGEIAKGSSSQSLSLLESQGDIHGSNTKHRYEVNFENIIHGDEDGEELDRTGGGRVSDGSIFVTLTISTELNGRTVTQMVEKFTIGNGGNSNSSNRLVETNARRQRASFCSMHSLSKNRNSSSRSTAPPMNNNVVSGPTSSSISSKDTHI
;
A
#
# COMPACT_ATOMS: atom_id res chain seq x y z
N GLY A 1 -26.12 14.81 -14.28
CA GLY A 1 -27.09 14.79 -15.39
C GLY A 1 -28.20 13.77 -15.16
N PHE A 2 -28.98 13.93 -14.09
CA PHE A 2 -30.17 13.11 -13.79
C PHE A 2 -31.45 13.66 -14.45
N LEU A 3 -31.34 14.71 -15.27
CA LEU A 3 -32.46 15.53 -15.76
C LEU A 3 -32.75 15.42 -17.26
N THR A 4 -32.15 14.46 -17.96
CA THR A 4 -32.70 14.00 -19.24
C THR A 4 -33.37 12.66 -18.99
N LEU A 5 -34.56 12.71 -18.38
CA LEU A 5 -35.56 11.65 -18.55
C LEU A 5 -35.56 11.23 -20.03
N PRO A 6 -35.71 9.94 -20.36
CA PRO A 6 -35.62 9.48 -21.74
C PRO A 6 -36.59 10.32 -22.57
N THR A 7 -36.05 11.23 -23.36
CA THR A 7 -36.83 12.16 -24.16
C THR A 7 -37.74 11.37 -25.10
N ALA A 8 -37.34 10.17 -25.51
CA ALA A 8 -38.18 9.21 -26.23
C ALA A 8 -39.46 8.78 -25.50
N TYR A 9 -39.44 8.68 -24.17
CA TYR A 9 -40.64 8.34 -23.38
C TYR A 9 -41.56 9.56 -23.21
N VAL A 10 -40.97 10.76 -23.15
CA VAL A 10 -41.70 12.03 -23.02
C VAL A 10 -42.25 12.51 -24.36
N THR A 11 -41.56 12.27 -25.48
CA THR A 11 -42.01 12.62 -26.84
C THR A 11 -42.90 11.54 -27.47
N GLY A 12 -43.00 10.36 -26.84
CA GLY A 12 -43.97 9.31 -27.17
C GLY A 12 -43.75 8.56 -28.49
N ASN A 13 -42.83 9.00 -29.36
CA ASN A 13 -42.53 8.36 -30.64
C ASN A 13 -41.04 8.45 -30.96
N PRO A 14 -40.26 7.37 -30.76
CA PRO A 14 -38.82 7.39 -30.96
C PRO A 14 -38.41 7.32 -32.44
N VAL A 15 -39.27 6.90 -33.36
CA VAL A 15 -38.92 6.68 -34.77
C VAL A 15 -39.68 7.59 -35.72
N GLU A 16 -39.02 7.94 -36.82
CA GLU A 16 -39.59 8.65 -37.95
C GLU A 16 -39.74 7.68 -39.12
N CYS A 17 -40.98 7.34 -39.46
CA CYS A 17 -41.28 6.40 -40.54
C CYS A 17 -41.73 7.14 -41.80
N VAL A 18 -41.19 6.72 -42.94
CA VAL A 18 -41.55 7.14 -44.30
C VAL A 18 -41.88 5.88 -45.12
N LEU A 19 -42.72 6.02 -46.15
CA LEU A 19 -42.99 4.91 -47.07
C LEU A 19 -41.68 4.49 -47.77
N HIS A 20 -41.46 3.18 -47.96
CA HIS A 20 -40.24 2.70 -48.61
C HIS A 20 -40.14 3.27 -50.04
N PRO A 21 -38.97 3.77 -50.47
CA PRO A 21 -38.80 4.41 -51.78
C PRO A 21 -39.17 3.51 -52.97
N ASP A 22 -39.03 2.19 -52.83
CA ASP A 22 -39.42 1.24 -53.89
C ASP A 22 -40.92 1.24 -54.18
N ILE A 23 -41.76 1.51 -53.18
CA ILE A 23 -43.21 1.62 -53.34
C ILE A 23 -43.56 2.96 -53.99
N TRP A 24 -42.83 4.02 -53.60
CA TRP A 24 -42.97 5.34 -54.20
C TRP A 24 -42.73 5.31 -55.72
N ASN A 25 -41.69 4.59 -56.17
CA ASN A 25 -41.33 4.55 -57.58
C ASN A 25 -42.30 3.67 -58.42
N LYS A 26 -42.94 2.68 -57.80
CA LYS A 26 -43.87 1.75 -58.50
C LYS A 26 -45.31 2.25 -58.55
N SER A 27 -45.72 3.10 -57.61
CA SER A 27 -47.08 3.62 -57.56
C SER A 27 -47.18 4.92 -58.36
N LYS A 28 -47.69 4.84 -59.60
CA LYS A 28 -48.15 6.03 -60.38
C LYS A 28 -49.27 6.83 -59.69
N ILE A 29 -49.70 6.40 -58.50
CA ILE A 29 -50.85 6.89 -57.74
C ILE A 29 -50.47 8.09 -56.86
N PHE A 30 -49.19 8.24 -56.50
CA PHE A 30 -48.70 9.35 -55.68
C PHE A 30 -47.76 10.24 -56.49
N ASP A 31 -48.33 11.05 -57.38
CA ASP A 31 -47.63 12.22 -57.90
C ASP A 31 -47.98 13.43 -56.99
N PRO A 32 -47.10 13.79 -56.02
CA PRO A 32 -47.38 14.90 -55.10
C PRO A 32 -47.47 16.25 -55.83
N MET A 33 -47.02 16.34 -57.09
CA MET A 33 -47.17 17.53 -57.92
C MET A 33 -48.47 17.54 -58.74
N ARG A 34 -49.19 16.42 -58.86
CA ARG A 34 -50.52 16.38 -59.50
C ARG A 34 -51.68 16.69 -58.57
N VAL A 35 -51.43 17.17 -57.36
CA VAL A 35 -52.49 17.70 -56.47
C VAL A 35 -53.15 18.97 -57.05
N LYS A 36 -52.69 19.51 -58.18
CA LYS A 36 -53.45 20.46 -59.01
C LYS A 36 -52.96 20.45 -60.46
N GLN A 37 -53.30 19.41 -61.22
CA GLN A 37 -53.65 19.65 -62.62
C GLN A 37 -55.16 19.65 -62.68
N ILE A 38 -55.74 20.84 -62.45
CA ILE A 38 -57.08 21.14 -62.93
C ILE A 38 -56.89 21.17 -64.45
N ASP A 39 -57.21 20.07 -65.12
CA ASP A 39 -57.33 20.09 -66.56
C ASP A 39 -58.52 21.01 -66.86
N PHE A 40 -58.23 22.27 -67.20
CA PHE A 40 -59.20 23.17 -67.80
C PHE A 40 -59.50 22.66 -69.21
N TYR A 41 -60.42 21.70 -69.29
CA TYR A 41 -61.13 21.42 -70.54
C TYR A 41 -62.31 22.37 -70.64
N ASP A 42 -62.26 23.18 -71.68
CA ASP A 42 -63.28 24.14 -72.07
C ASP A 42 -64.56 23.41 -72.49
N ASP A 43 -65.65 23.93 -71.94
CA ASP A 43 -67.06 23.86 -72.35
C ASP A 43 -67.81 22.51 -72.40
N ASN A 44 -68.78 22.43 -71.49
CA ASN A 44 -69.98 21.59 -71.46
C ASN A 44 -69.80 20.15 -71.01
N ASP A 45 -69.90 19.93 -69.69
CA ASP A 45 -71.09 19.31 -69.06
C ASP A 45 -70.76 18.91 -67.61
N GLU A 46 -71.62 19.33 -66.69
CA GLU A 46 -71.87 18.78 -65.35
C GLU A 46 -70.70 18.04 -64.64
N TYR A 47 -69.81 18.81 -64.00
CA TYR A 47 -68.80 18.27 -63.09
C TYR A 47 -69.45 17.70 -61.83
N ASN A 48 -69.58 16.38 -61.75
CA ASN A 48 -69.59 15.69 -60.47
C ASN A 48 -68.15 15.71 -59.94
N GLU A 49 -67.85 16.64 -59.03
CA GLU A 49 -66.68 16.54 -58.15
C GLU A 49 -66.84 15.30 -57.27
N GLU A 50 -66.46 14.13 -57.80
CA GLU A 50 -66.23 12.95 -56.98
C GLU A 50 -64.95 13.24 -56.18
N ASN A 51 -65.17 13.94 -55.08
CA ASN A 51 -64.18 14.42 -54.12
C ASN A 51 -63.53 13.21 -53.44
N SER A 52 -62.69 12.51 -54.20
CA SER A 52 -61.81 11.43 -53.77
C SER A 52 -60.53 12.02 -53.14
N GLY A 53 -60.65 13.22 -52.58
CA GLY A 53 -59.72 13.74 -51.59
C GLY A 53 -59.95 12.96 -50.30
N TYR A 54 -59.05 12.01 -49.99
CA TYR A 54 -58.98 11.46 -48.64
C TYR A 54 -58.89 12.64 -47.66
N PRO A 55 -59.81 12.77 -46.69
CA PRO A 55 -59.81 13.92 -45.80
C PRO A 55 -58.45 14.00 -45.11
N ILE A 56 -57.80 15.16 -45.11
CA ILE A 56 -56.44 15.38 -44.55
C ILE A 56 -56.30 14.81 -43.12
N ASN A 57 -57.41 14.69 -42.39
CA ASN A 57 -57.50 14.05 -41.09
C ASN A 57 -57.18 12.54 -41.09
N THR A 58 -57.49 11.77 -42.14
CA THR A 58 -57.16 10.33 -42.22
C THR A 58 -55.67 10.10 -42.42
N VAL A 59 -54.96 10.97 -43.14
CA VAL A 59 -53.50 10.88 -43.36
C VAL A 59 -52.72 11.06 -42.06
N ARG A 60 -53.18 11.94 -41.16
CA ARG A 60 -52.54 12.11 -39.84
C ARG A 60 -52.75 10.89 -38.93
N ILE A 61 -53.95 10.29 -38.98
CA ILE A 61 -54.28 9.10 -38.17
C ILE A 61 -53.43 7.91 -38.62
N THR A 62 -53.23 7.71 -39.92
CA THR A 62 -52.40 6.62 -40.44
C THR A 62 -50.92 6.80 -40.07
N HIS A 63 -50.37 8.02 -40.11
CA HIS A 63 -48.96 8.25 -39.74
C HIS A 63 -48.68 7.97 -38.27
N TRP A 64 -49.57 8.40 -37.37
CA TRP A 64 -49.43 8.13 -35.93
C TRP A 64 -49.53 6.62 -35.64
N TYR A 65 -50.48 5.93 -36.27
CA TYR A 65 -50.65 4.49 -36.11
C TYR A 65 -49.42 3.71 -36.60
N VAL A 66 -48.91 4.03 -37.80
CA VAL A 66 -47.70 3.38 -38.37
C VAL A 66 -46.50 3.58 -37.46
N LYS A 67 -46.26 4.82 -36.99
CA LYS A 67 -45.16 5.12 -36.06
C LYS A 67 -45.25 4.27 -34.79
N ARG A 68 -46.43 4.23 -34.17
CA ARG A 68 -46.65 3.45 -32.94
C ARG A 68 -46.48 1.94 -33.18
N TYR A 69 -47.05 1.42 -34.26
CA TYR A 69 -46.97 0.01 -34.63
C TYR A 69 -45.52 -0.43 -34.90
N CYS A 70 -44.78 0.33 -35.72
CA CYS A 70 -43.38 0.05 -36.03
C CYS A 70 -42.48 0.17 -34.79
N THR A 71 -42.74 1.18 -33.95
CA THR A 71 -42.09 1.34 -32.64
C THR A 71 -42.29 0.10 -31.76
N GLU A 72 -43.51 -0.38 -31.63
CA GLU A 72 -43.83 -1.48 -30.70
C GLU A 72 -43.38 -2.86 -31.20
N LYS A 73 -43.42 -3.09 -32.51
CA LYS A 73 -43.16 -4.42 -33.10
C LYS A 73 -41.74 -4.61 -33.62
N TYR A 74 -41.13 -3.58 -34.21
CA TYR A 74 -39.86 -3.71 -34.94
C TYR A 74 -38.67 -3.08 -34.22
N VAL A 75 -38.88 -2.07 -33.37
CA VAL A 75 -37.77 -1.49 -32.59
C VAL A 75 -37.36 -2.46 -31.49
N SER A 76 -36.06 -2.76 -31.42
CA SER A 76 -35.51 -3.65 -30.40
C SER A 76 -35.81 -3.12 -28.99
N LYS A 77 -36.22 -4.02 -28.09
CA LYS A 77 -36.43 -3.72 -26.67
C LYS A 77 -35.21 -3.06 -26.03
N PHE A 78 -34.01 -3.35 -26.53
CA PHE A 78 -32.76 -2.74 -26.07
C PHE A 78 -32.80 -1.21 -26.15
N VAL A 79 -33.32 -0.63 -27.25
CA VAL A 79 -33.36 0.82 -27.47
C VAL A 79 -34.26 1.51 -26.44
N PHE A 80 -35.39 0.90 -26.09
CA PHE A 80 -36.30 1.43 -25.06
C PHE A 80 -35.69 1.38 -23.66
N TYR A 81 -34.98 0.29 -23.35
CA TYR A 81 -34.37 0.11 -22.03
C TYR A 81 -32.96 0.68 -21.91
N PHE A 82 -32.41 1.26 -23.00
CA PHE A 82 -31.02 1.69 -23.08
C PHE A 82 -30.58 2.59 -21.91
N PRO A 83 -31.31 3.65 -21.53
CA PRO A 83 -30.91 4.50 -20.41
C PRO A 83 -30.90 3.76 -19.06
N TYR A 84 -31.83 2.82 -18.87
CA TYR A 84 -31.92 2.01 -17.66
C TYR A 84 -30.78 0.98 -17.59
N ILE A 85 -30.44 0.38 -18.73
CA ILE A 85 -29.29 -0.52 -18.86
C ILE A 85 -27.99 0.23 -18.53
N LEU A 86 -27.81 1.44 -19.06
CA LEU A 86 -26.66 2.27 -18.74
C LEU A 86 -26.54 2.62 -17.25
N LEU A 87 -27.66 2.72 -16.54
CA LEU A 87 -27.68 3.00 -15.10
C LEU A 87 -27.46 1.73 -14.26
N ILE A 88 -28.05 0.60 -14.67
CA ILE A 88 -28.00 -0.64 -13.88
C ILE A 88 -26.60 -1.26 -13.88
N VAL A 89 -25.82 -1.08 -14.96
CA VAL A 89 -24.45 -1.59 -15.06
C VAL A 89 -23.52 -1.04 -13.97
N PRO A 90 -23.29 0.29 -13.86
CA PRO A 90 -22.45 0.84 -12.79
C PRO A 90 -23.04 0.60 -11.41
N LEU A 91 -24.38 0.62 -11.27
CA LEU A 91 -25.04 0.32 -10.00
C LEU A 91 -24.76 -1.11 -9.54
N THR A 92 -24.77 -2.09 -10.46
CA THR A 92 -24.44 -3.49 -10.15
C THR A 92 -22.98 -3.65 -9.72
N LEU A 93 -22.05 -2.98 -10.40
CA LEU A 93 -20.62 -3.00 -10.04
C LEU A 93 -20.40 -2.39 -8.64
N VAL A 94 -21.04 -1.27 -8.33
CA VAL A 94 -20.97 -0.64 -7.00
C VAL A 94 -21.64 -1.51 -5.92
N LEU A 95 -22.79 -2.12 -6.24
CA LEU A 95 -23.50 -2.99 -5.30
C LEU A 95 -22.63 -4.18 -4.89
N VAL A 96 -21.94 -4.79 -5.85
CA VAL A 96 -20.99 -5.88 -5.60
C VAL A 96 -19.90 -5.44 -4.63
N ASP A 97 -19.24 -4.32 -4.90
CA ASP A 97 -18.23 -3.77 -4.01
C ASP A 97 -18.78 -3.58 -2.57
N ARG A 98 -19.94 -2.93 -2.45
CA ARG A 98 -20.58 -2.67 -1.15
C ARG A 98 -20.97 -3.94 -0.41
N ILE A 99 -21.47 -4.96 -1.11
CA ILE A 99 -21.81 -6.26 -0.52
C ILE A 99 -20.55 -6.93 0.01
N PHE A 100 -19.45 -6.91 -0.75
CA PHE A 100 -18.18 -7.52 -0.31
C PHE A 100 -17.60 -6.81 0.91
N ILE A 101 -17.57 -5.48 0.92
CA ILE A 101 -17.11 -4.70 2.09
C ILE A 101 -17.92 -5.06 3.34
N LYS A 102 -19.25 -5.17 3.22
CA LYS A 102 -20.13 -5.52 4.34
C LYS A 102 -19.98 -6.98 4.78
N THR A 103 -19.90 -7.92 3.83
CA THR A 103 -19.96 -9.36 4.11
C THR A 103 -18.70 -9.85 4.81
N PHE A 104 -17.53 -9.37 4.40
CA PHE A 104 -16.30 -10.01 4.84
C PHE A 104 -15.84 -9.61 6.24
N ALA A 105 -16.41 -8.57 6.85
CA ALA A 105 -15.94 -7.97 8.13
C ALA A 105 -14.43 -7.64 8.19
N ALA A 106 -13.67 -7.97 7.14
CA ALA A 106 -12.26 -7.72 6.95
C ALA A 106 -12.03 -6.22 6.90
N GLY A 107 -12.99 -5.43 6.40
CA GLY A 107 -12.95 -3.98 6.47
C GLY A 107 -12.74 -3.46 7.89
N ASN A 108 -13.42 -4.02 8.90
CA ASN A 108 -13.24 -3.59 10.30
C ASN A 108 -11.88 -4.01 10.85
N LYS A 109 -11.39 -5.22 10.54
CA LYS A 109 -10.08 -5.70 10.99
C LYS A 109 -8.92 -4.95 10.34
N ILE A 110 -9.05 -4.68 9.05
CA ILE A 110 -8.10 -3.86 8.29
C ILE A 110 -8.13 -2.44 8.83
N LYS A 111 -9.31 -1.84 9.03
CA LYS A 111 -9.42 -0.51 9.65
C LYS A 111 -8.79 -0.47 11.03
N GLN A 112 -9.10 -1.41 11.92
CA GLN A 112 -8.45 -1.51 13.23
C GLN A 112 -6.94 -1.67 13.11
N PHE A 113 -6.46 -2.44 12.14
CA PHE A 113 -5.03 -2.53 11.86
C PHE A 113 -4.46 -1.17 11.43
N TYR A 114 -5.07 -0.47 10.48
CA TYR A 114 -4.62 0.83 10.02
C TYR A 114 -4.68 1.89 11.13
N ASP A 115 -5.77 1.97 11.89
CA ASP A 115 -5.93 2.92 13.00
C ASP A 115 -4.88 2.63 14.10
N LEU A 116 -4.65 1.37 14.47
CA LEU A 116 -3.72 1.01 15.54
C LEU A 116 -2.25 0.99 15.14
N LEU A 117 -1.93 0.64 13.89
CA LEU A 117 -0.55 0.56 13.43
C LEU A 117 -0.14 1.77 12.62
N VAL A 118 -0.97 2.24 11.69
CA VAL A 118 -0.56 3.32 10.79
C VAL A 118 -0.82 4.68 11.45
N GLU A 119 -2.01 4.95 11.97
CA GLU A 119 -2.28 6.23 12.61
C GLU A 119 -1.46 6.41 13.89
N GLU A 120 -1.44 5.41 14.76
CA GLU A 120 -0.71 5.50 16.02
C GLU A 120 0.81 5.49 15.85
N SER A 121 1.35 4.73 14.87
CA SER A 121 2.80 4.80 14.60
C SER A 121 3.17 6.09 13.88
N LEU A 122 2.42 6.52 12.85
CA LEU A 122 2.75 7.74 12.12
C LEU A 122 2.64 8.98 13.01
N ARG A 123 1.71 9.00 13.97
CA ARG A 123 1.48 10.17 14.82
C ARG A 123 2.44 10.25 16.01
N ARG A 124 2.94 9.13 16.52
CA ARG A 124 3.89 9.12 17.65
C ARG A 124 5.32 9.00 17.14
N GLU A 125 6.13 10.02 17.39
CA GLU A 125 7.58 9.97 17.14
C GLU A 125 8.30 9.03 18.13
N ASP A 126 7.76 8.88 19.35
CA ASP A 126 8.31 7.98 20.37
C ASP A 126 7.92 6.51 20.13
N VAL A 127 8.75 5.80 19.37
CA VAL A 127 8.60 4.38 19.04
C VAL A 127 8.68 3.50 20.29
N ASP A 128 9.46 3.92 21.29
CA ASP A 128 9.70 3.14 22.51
C ASP A 128 8.46 3.13 23.41
N SER A 129 7.76 4.26 23.54
CA SER A 129 6.47 4.32 24.25
C SER A 129 5.41 3.40 23.60
N LEU A 130 5.32 3.44 22.26
CA LEU A 130 4.40 2.61 21.47
C LEU A 130 4.66 1.11 21.70
N SER A 131 5.94 0.74 21.79
CA SER A 131 6.37 -0.64 22.04
C SER A 131 6.03 -1.16 23.44
N ARG A 132 5.74 -0.28 24.41
CA ARG A 132 5.38 -0.69 25.78
C ARG A 132 3.87 -0.75 25.97
N ASP A 133 3.17 0.27 25.50
CA ASP A 133 1.74 0.42 25.79
C ASP A 133 0.87 -0.47 24.90
N ASN A 134 1.24 -0.63 23.63
CA ASN A 134 0.40 -1.26 22.62
C ASN A 134 0.85 -2.66 22.18
N ILE A 135 1.96 -3.18 22.71
CA ILE A 135 2.55 -4.44 22.20
C ILE A 135 1.63 -5.65 22.30
N LYS A 136 0.79 -5.70 23.34
CA LYS A 136 -0.16 -6.81 23.51
C LYS A 136 -1.22 -6.80 22.41
N ASN A 137 -1.82 -5.63 22.15
CA ASN A 137 -2.84 -5.46 21.12
C ASN A 137 -2.23 -5.69 19.72
N LEU A 138 -1.03 -5.15 19.50
CA LEU A 138 -0.28 -5.29 18.26
C LEU A 138 0.07 -6.76 17.96
N HIS A 139 0.49 -7.52 18.98
CA HIS A 139 0.77 -8.94 18.87
C HIS A 139 -0.51 -9.75 18.63
N GLU A 140 -1.62 -9.44 19.29
CA GLU A 140 -2.91 -10.12 19.09
C GLU A 140 -3.41 -9.92 17.65
N ILE A 141 -3.37 -8.69 17.16
CA ILE A 141 -3.78 -8.35 15.79
C ILE A 141 -2.88 -9.04 14.78
N MET A 142 -1.56 -8.95 14.95
CA MET A 142 -0.62 -9.63 14.06
C MET A 142 -0.84 -11.15 14.08
N GLN A 143 -1.03 -11.74 15.25
CA GLN A 143 -1.30 -13.16 15.37
C GLN A 143 -2.59 -13.54 14.62
N SER A 144 -3.60 -12.68 14.64
CA SER A 144 -4.82 -12.86 13.86
C SER A 144 -4.56 -12.86 12.35
N PHE A 145 -3.69 -11.97 11.83
CA PHE A 145 -3.30 -11.93 10.42
C PHE A 145 -2.35 -13.06 10.03
N ARG A 146 -1.54 -13.55 10.96
CA ARG A 146 -0.59 -14.63 10.70
C ARG A 146 -1.31 -15.96 10.49
N PHE A 147 -2.37 -16.24 11.23
CA PHE A 147 -3.12 -17.48 11.09
C PHE A 147 -4.32 -17.38 10.13
N SER A 148 -4.73 -16.17 9.78
CA SER A 148 -5.77 -15.93 8.79
C SER A 148 -5.21 -15.90 7.36
N ASN A 149 -5.97 -16.45 6.42
CA ASN A 149 -5.87 -16.13 5.00
C ASN A 149 -7.16 -15.47 4.47
N VAL A 150 -8.07 -15.11 5.37
CA VAL A 150 -9.41 -14.62 5.04
C VAL A 150 -9.34 -13.27 4.33
N CYS A 151 -8.40 -12.40 4.70
CA CYS A 151 -8.25 -11.08 4.08
C CYS A 151 -7.81 -11.22 2.61
N TYR A 152 -6.80 -12.06 2.35
CA TYR A 152 -6.30 -12.36 1.02
C TYR A 152 -7.39 -12.99 0.15
N TRP A 153 -8.07 -14.03 0.64
CA TRP A 153 -9.13 -14.69 -0.13
C TRP A 153 -10.34 -13.78 -0.35
N SER A 154 -10.67 -12.91 0.60
CA SER A 154 -11.71 -11.89 0.43
C SER A 154 -11.38 -10.92 -0.69
N TYR A 155 -10.17 -10.34 -0.68
CA TYR A 155 -9.70 -9.47 -1.76
C TYR A 155 -9.66 -10.17 -3.12
N LEU A 156 -9.12 -11.39 -3.15
CA LEU A 156 -8.99 -12.17 -4.38
C LEU A 156 -10.37 -12.53 -4.97
N SER A 157 -11.30 -13.02 -4.14
CA SER A 157 -12.64 -13.39 -4.58
C SER A 157 -13.45 -12.17 -5.02
N ARG A 158 -13.29 -11.03 -4.34
CA ARG A 158 -13.88 -9.74 -4.74
C ARG A 158 -13.41 -9.35 -6.14
N THR A 159 -12.11 -9.23 -6.37
CA THR A 159 -11.56 -8.80 -7.66
C THR A 159 -11.91 -9.79 -8.78
N CYS A 160 -11.90 -11.10 -8.49
CA CYS A 160 -12.30 -12.12 -9.44
C CYS A 160 -13.79 -11.98 -9.84
N LEU A 161 -14.67 -11.76 -8.86
CA LEU A 161 -16.10 -11.59 -9.13
C LEU A 161 -16.38 -10.28 -9.87
N GLU A 162 -15.69 -9.17 -9.54
CA GLU A 162 -15.76 -7.92 -10.28
C GLU A 162 -15.36 -8.11 -11.76
N ILE A 163 -14.28 -8.85 -12.04
CA ILE A 163 -13.86 -9.18 -13.41
C ILE A 163 -14.90 -10.02 -14.14
N VAL A 164 -15.39 -11.10 -13.53
CA VAL A 164 -16.39 -11.99 -14.15
C VAL A 164 -17.67 -11.23 -14.49
N LEU A 165 -18.16 -10.41 -13.56
CA LEU A 165 -19.34 -9.58 -13.80
C LEU A 165 -19.09 -8.52 -14.87
N SER A 166 -17.93 -7.87 -14.86
CA SER A 166 -17.60 -6.85 -15.87
C SER A 166 -17.47 -7.44 -17.27
N ILE A 167 -16.87 -8.63 -17.40
CA ILE A 167 -16.82 -9.36 -18.68
C ILE A 167 -18.23 -9.76 -19.11
N GLY A 168 -19.07 -10.25 -18.19
CA GLY A 168 -20.47 -10.57 -18.50
C GLY A 168 -21.24 -9.36 -19.01
N LEU A 169 -21.11 -8.20 -18.35
CA LEU A 169 -21.74 -6.94 -18.76
C LEU A 169 -21.18 -6.43 -20.11
N PHE A 170 -19.88 -6.59 -20.34
CA PHE A 170 -19.24 -6.24 -21.61
C PHE A 170 -19.76 -7.11 -22.75
N LEU A 171 -19.91 -8.42 -22.54
CA LEU A 171 -20.49 -9.32 -23.54
C LEU A 171 -21.96 -8.99 -23.81
N ILE A 172 -22.73 -8.56 -22.81
CA ILE A 172 -24.10 -8.07 -23.02
C ILE A 172 -24.09 -6.81 -23.92
N TYR A 173 -23.21 -5.84 -23.67
CA TYR A 173 -23.09 -4.65 -24.52
C TYR A 173 -22.65 -5.00 -25.94
N TRP A 174 -21.68 -5.90 -26.07
CA TRP A 174 -21.12 -6.28 -27.35
C TRP A 174 -22.08 -7.13 -28.19
N CYS A 175 -22.60 -8.23 -27.62
CA CYS A 175 -23.45 -9.17 -28.35
C CYS A 175 -24.90 -8.70 -28.47
N TRP A 176 -25.41 -7.94 -27.50
CA TRP A 176 -26.81 -7.50 -27.51
C TRP A 176 -26.95 -6.02 -27.85
N GLY A 177 -26.07 -5.14 -27.36
CA GLY A 177 -26.19 -3.70 -27.60
C GLY A 177 -25.89 -3.30 -29.04
N ILE A 178 -24.66 -3.58 -29.52
CA ILE A 178 -24.17 -3.13 -30.83
C ILE A 178 -25.07 -3.58 -32.00
N PRO A 179 -25.42 -4.87 -32.17
CA PRO A 179 -26.18 -5.30 -33.35
C PRO A 179 -27.65 -4.84 -33.33
N ASN A 180 -28.19 -4.48 -32.16
CA ASN A 180 -29.58 -4.02 -32.05
C ASN A 180 -29.74 -2.51 -32.29
N LEU A 181 -28.64 -1.78 -32.51
CA LEU A 181 -28.63 -0.33 -32.68
C LEU A 181 -28.46 0.07 -34.15
N LEU A 182 -29.26 -0.53 -35.03
CA LEU A 182 -29.28 -0.19 -36.46
C LEU A 182 -29.93 1.19 -36.68
N PRO A 183 -29.39 2.00 -37.61
CA PRO A 183 -29.91 3.35 -37.89
C PRO A 183 -31.28 3.34 -38.57
N GLU A 184 -31.53 2.32 -39.38
CA GLU A 184 -32.72 2.15 -40.22
C GLU A 184 -33.39 0.82 -39.90
N ILE A 185 -34.72 0.84 -39.80
CA ILE A 185 -35.56 -0.29 -39.48
C ILE A 185 -36.64 -0.40 -40.55
N GLU A 186 -36.67 -1.52 -41.25
CA GLU A 186 -37.73 -1.86 -42.19
C GLU A 186 -38.94 -2.43 -41.43
N CYS A 187 -40.13 -1.87 -41.67
CA CYS A 187 -41.37 -2.23 -41.00
C CYS A 187 -42.48 -2.45 -42.03
N ASP A 188 -43.20 -3.57 -41.94
CA ASP A 188 -44.35 -3.84 -42.82
C ASP A 188 -45.66 -3.62 -42.05
N VAL A 189 -46.49 -2.69 -42.54
CA VAL A 189 -47.80 -2.39 -41.99
C VAL A 189 -48.86 -2.69 -43.03
N HIS A 190 -49.58 -3.81 -42.85
CA HIS A 190 -50.65 -4.26 -43.76
C HIS A 190 -50.20 -4.48 -45.22
N GLY A 191 -48.96 -4.94 -45.44
CA GLY A 191 -48.40 -5.19 -46.77
C GLY A 191 -47.75 -3.95 -47.41
N LEU A 192 -47.63 -2.85 -46.66
CA LEU A 192 -46.91 -1.65 -47.06
C LEU A 192 -45.59 -1.56 -46.28
N ALA A 193 -44.48 -1.65 -47.00
CA ALA A 193 -43.15 -1.47 -46.43
C ALA A 193 -42.89 0.02 -46.11
N HIS A 194 -42.48 0.27 -44.88
CA HIS A 194 -42.03 1.56 -44.36
C HIS A 194 -40.56 1.47 -43.96
N SER A 195 -39.78 2.50 -44.29
CA SER A 195 -38.45 2.72 -43.73
C SER A 195 -38.58 3.66 -42.55
N CYS A 196 -38.16 3.21 -41.37
CA CYS A 196 -38.17 3.98 -40.13
C CYS A 196 -36.74 4.32 -39.71
N VAL A 197 -36.46 5.59 -39.48
CA VAL A 197 -35.18 6.09 -39.01
C VAL A 197 -35.27 6.45 -37.53
N LEU A 198 -34.22 6.12 -36.77
CA LEU A 198 -34.07 6.54 -35.39
C LEU A 198 -33.27 7.87 -35.34
N PRO A 199 -33.92 9.03 -35.11
CA PRO A 199 -33.33 10.37 -35.31
C PRO A 199 -32.09 10.63 -34.44
N ASN A 200 -31.97 9.95 -33.29
CA ASN A 200 -30.84 10.09 -32.37
C ASN A 200 -29.96 8.84 -32.29
N HIS A 201 -29.94 7.96 -33.30
CA HIS A 201 -29.17 6.71 -33.23
C HIS A 201 -27.66 6.95 -33.00
N GLN A 202 -27.08 7.98 -33.63
CA GLN A 202 -25.66 8.29 -33.49
C GLN A 202 -25.31 8.63 -32.04
N PHE A 203 -26.16 9.40 -31.37
CA PHE A 203 -25.98 9.74 -29.97
C PHE A 203 -25.98 8.51 -29.07
N TYR A 204 -26.96 7.60 -29.25
CA TYR A 204 -27.01 6.34 -28.52
C TYR A 204 -25.80 5.46 -28.80
N PHE A 205 -25.34 5.41 -30.05
CA PHE A 205 -24.16 4.66 -30.46
C PHE A 205 -22.90 5.20 -29.77
N TYR A 206 -22.68 6.52 -29.78
CA TYR A 206 -21.52 7.12 -29.12
C TYR A 206 -21.53 6.89 -27.61
N ILE A 207 -22.68 6.96 -26.95
CA ILE A 207 -22.77 6.65 -25.51
C ILE A 207 -22.50 5.17 -25.25
N LEU A 208 -23.07 4.27 -26.05
CA LEU A 208 -22.81 2.83 -25.91
C LEU A 208 -21.32 2.53 -26.14
N ALA A 209 -20.71 3.12 -27.17
CA ALA A 209 -19.29 2.98 -27.46
C ALA A 209 -18.41 3.52 -26.32
N ALA A 210 -18.70 4.72 -25.81
CA ALA A 210 -17.95 5.31 -24.70
C ALA A 210 -18.09 4.50 -23.41
N SER A 211 -19.31 4.06 -23.07
CA SER A 211 -19.53 3.21 -21.88
C SER A 211 -18.87 1.84 -22.02
N THR A 212 -18.86 1.24 -23.22
CA THR A 212 -18.14 0.00 -23.52
C THR A 212 -16.63 0.19 -23.37
N ALA A 213 -16.08 1.29 -23.87
CA ALA A 213 -14.65 1.62 -23.72
C ALA A 213 -14.26 1.81 -22.24
N LEU A 214 -15.07 2.53 -21.45
CA LEU A 214 -14.84 2.68 -20.01
C LEU A 214 -14.91 1.33 -19.28
N LEU A 215 -15.84 0.46 -19.66
CA LEU A 215 -15.93 -0.89 -19.09
C LEU A 215 -14.70 -1.74 -19.45
N CYS A 216 -14.16 -1.63 -20.67
CA CYS A 216 -12.90 -2.27 -21.04
C CYS A 216 -11.73 -1.80 -20.17
N ILE A 217 -11.58 -0.48 -19.98
CA ILE A 217 -10.53 0.08 -19.12
C ILE A 217 -10.69 -0.45 -17.69
N TYR A 218 -11.92 -0.49 -17.17
CA TYR A 218 -12.22 -1.04 -15.85
C TYR A 218 -11.82 -2.52 -15.73
N ILE A 219 -12.12 -3.35 -16.74
CA ILE A 219 -11.68 -4.76 -16.80
C ILE A 219 -10.15 -4.86 -16.78
N LEU A 220 -9.44 -4.02 -17.54
CA LEU A 220 -7.98 -4.01 -17.57
C LEU A 220 -7.39 -3.61 -16.21
N CYS A 221 -7.93 -2.58 -15.56
CA CYS A 221 -7.51 -2.17 -14.22
C CYS A 221 -7.71 -3.29 -13.19
N ASN A 222 -8.88 -3.94 -13.20
CA ASN A 222 -9.13 -5.06 -12.29
C ASN A 222 -8.25 -6.27 -12.61
N THR A 223 -7.97 -6.54 -13.87
CA THR A 223 -7.05 -7.60 -14.28
C THR A 223 -5.63 -7.30 -13.80
N TYR A 224 -5.17 -6.05 -13.90
CA TYR A 224 -3.90 -5.62 -13.33
C TYR A 224 -3.87 -5.83 -11.81
N ASN A 225 -4.92 -5.42 -11.09
CA ASN A 225 -5.03 -5.64 -9.64
C ASN A 225 -5.00 -7.14 -9.31
N LEU A 226 -5.70 -7.97 -10.08
CA LEU A 226 -5.67 -9.42 -9.90
C LEU A 226 -4.27 -9.99 -10.11
N ILE A 227 -3.56 -9.56 -11.18
CA ILE A 227 -2.18 -9.97 -11.44
C ILE A 227 -1.27 -9.54 -10.28
N TRP A 228 -1.42 -8.32 -9.78
CA TRP A 228 -0.64 -7.82 -8.65
C TRP A 228 -0.85 -8.67 -7.37
N ILE A 229 -2.09 -9.07 -7.09
CA ILE A 229 -2.44 -9.92 -5.94
C ILE A 229 -1.92 -11.37 -6.12
N ILE A 230 -2.02 -11.92 -7.33
CA ILE A 230 -1.58 -13.30 -7.63
C ILE A 230 -0.06 -13.40 -7.71
N CYS A 231 0.61 -12.36 -8.20
CA CYS A 231 2.06 -12.29 -8.38
C CYS A 231 2.70 -11.41 -7.30
N PRO A 232 2.92 -11.93 -6.08
CA PRO A 232 3.49 -11.14 -4.99
C PRO A 232 4.94 -10.69 -5.26
N GLN A 233 5.56 -11.20 -6.32
CA GLN A 233 6.88 -10.79 -6.80
C GLN A 233 6.91 -9.34 -7.28
N LEU A 234 5.76 -8.78 -7.67
CA LEU A 234 5.63 -7.39 -8.08
C LEU A 234 5.68 -6.41 -6.91
N GLY A 235 5.35 -6.86 -5.69
CA GLY A 235 5.33 -6.02 -4.51
C GLY A 235 6.73 -5.51 -4.13
N THR A 236 6.83 -4.21 -3.85
CA THR A 236 8.09 -3.54 -3.51
C THR A 236 8.74 -4.13 -2.27
N MET A 237 7.97 -4.34 -1.19
CA MET A 237 8.49 -4.93 0.06
C MET A 237 9.02 -6.36 -0.15
N TYR A 238 8.32 -7.20 -0.93
CA TYR A 238 8.81 -8.54 -1.25
C TYR A 238 10.14 -8.52 -2.01
N ARG A 239 10.30 -7.60 -2.98
CA ARG A 239 11.56 -7.45 -3.73
C ARG A 239 12.72 -7.06 -2.82
N VAL A 240 12.51 -6.09 -1.92
CA VAL A 240 13.55 -5.66 -0.98
C VAL A 240 13.97 -6.80 -0.07
N ILE A 241 13.01 -7.53 0.51
CA ILE A 241 13.33 -8.58 1.47
C ILE A 241 13.92 -9.81 0.78
N LYS A 242 13.48 -10.15 -0.43
CA LYS A 242 14.13 -11.19 -1.22
C LYS A 242 15.58 -10.81 -1.56
N SER A 243 15.82 -9.56 -1.98
CA SER A 243 17.17 -9.06 -2.23
C SER A 243 18.05 -9.14 -0.98
N TYR A 244 17.50 -8.78 0.19
CA TYR A 244 18.20 -8.94 1.46
C TYR A 244 18.56 -10.39 1.76
N GLN A 245 17.64 -11.33 1.52
CA GLN A 245 17.88 -12.77 1.69
C GLN A 245 18.94 -13.29 0.71
N ASP A 246 18.91 -12.86 -0.55
CA ASP A 246 19.87 -13.24 -1.58
C ASP A 246 21.28 -12.70 -1.21
N CYS A 247 21.37 -11.49 -0.66
CA CYS A 247 22.63 -10.92 -0.13
C CYS A 247 23.18 -11.72 1.07
N LEU A 248 22.32 -12.26 1.92
CA LEU A 248 22.74 -13.10 3.06
C LEU A 248 23.14 -14.52 2.63
N GLY A 249 22.38 -15.13 1.71
CA GLY A 249 22.59 -16.50 1.25
C GLY A 249 23.78 -16.70 0.31
N GLY A 250 24.27 -15.62 -0.32
CA GLY A 250 25.46 -15.66 -1.18
C GLY A 250 26.76 -16.05 -0.46
N VAL A 251 26.78 -16.05 0.88
CA VAL A 251 27.85 -16.65 1.68
C VAL A 251 27.57 -18.15 1.82
N HIS A 252 27.57 -18.87 0.70
CA HIS A 252 27.65 -20.32 0.75
C HIS A 252 28.93 -20.67 1.54
N PRO A 253 28.84 -21.42 2.65
CA PRO A 253 30.02 -21.95 3.30
C PRO A 253 30.66 -22.86 2.26
N SER A 254 31.73 -22.36 1.65
CA SER A 254 32.59 -23.10 0.76
C SER A 254 32.87 -24.44 1.43
N ASP A 255 32.51 -25.52 0.75
CA ASP A 255 32.83 -26.88 1.16
C ASP A 255 34.27 -26.92 1.68
N PRO A 256 34.52 -27.38 2.91
CA PRO A 256 35.88 -27.56 3.41
C PRO A 256 36.59 -28.78 2.79
N GLY A 257 36.13 -29.32 1.66
CA GLY A 257 36.78 -30.46 1.02
C GLY A 257 36.18 -30.77 -0.35
N GLY A 258 36.86 -30.31 -1.40
CA GLY A 258 36.46 -30.60 -2.77
C GLY A 258 37.37 -29.96 -3.81
N ILE A 259 38.68 -30.11 -3.64
CA ILE A 259 39.59 -30.04 -4.78
C ILE A 259 39.28 -31.29 -5.61
N ASP A 260 38.59 -31.13 -6.73
CA ASP A 260 38.82 -31.94 -7.93
C ASP A 260 38.45 -31.13 -9.17
N LEU A 261 39.47 -30.39 -9.62
CA LEU A 261 39.99 -30.36 -10.98
C LEU A 261 39.26 -31.23 -12.04
N ILE A 262 39.05 -30.59 -13.21
CA ILE A 262 39.06 -31.13 -14.59
C ILE A 262 37.71 -31.15 -15.33
N GLY A 263 37.61 -30.27 -16.33
CA GLY A 263 36.66 -30.36 -17.43
C GLY A 263 36.34 -29.01 -18.09
N SER A 264 37.30 -28.29 -18.68
CA SER A 264 37.44 -28.19 -20.15
C SER A 264 36.12 -27.86 -20.88
N LYS A 265 35.92 -26.79 -21.66
CA LYS A 265 36.75 -25.96 -22.54
C LYS A 265 35.86 -24.81 -23.03
N LYS A 266 36.41 -23.61 -23.29
CA LYS A 266 36.66 -23.10 -24.67
C LYS A 266 37.04 -21.60 -24.65
N LYS A 267 38.32 -21.39 -24.95
CA LYS A 267 39.00 -20.19 -25.47
C LYS A 267 38.11 -19.17 -26.21
N ARG A 268 38.32 -17.88 -25.94
CA ARG A 268 39.13 -17.01 -26.83
C ARG A 268 39.51 -15.66 -26.18
N ASN A 269 40.82 -15.47 -26.15
CA ASN A 269 41.62 -14.27 -26.45
C ASN A 269 41.61 -13.07 -25.50
N ALA A 270 42.72 -13.05 -24.76
CA ALA A 270 43.36 -11.95 -24.08
C ALA A 270 43.55 -10.67 -24.94
N VAL A 271 43.36 -9.53 -24.29
CA VAL A 271 44.25 -8.36 -24.43
C VAL A 271 44.65 -7.97 -23.01
N ASN A 272 45.97 -7.95 -22.78
CA ASN A 272 46.62 -7.63 -21.53
C ASN A 272 46.56 -6.12 -21.27
N HIS A 273 46.06 -5.72 -20.09
CA HIS A 273 46.64 -4.58 -19.38
C HIS A 273 46.67 -4.87 -17.88
N SER A 274 47.89 -4.99 -17.40
CA SER A 274 48.35 -5.11 -16.02
C SER A 274 48.15 -3.80 -15.26
N HIS A 275 47.51 -3.84 -14.08
CA HIS A 275 48.02 -3.28 -12.82
C HIS A 275 46.99 -3.44 -11.68
N GLY A 276 47.44 -4.01 -10.55
CA GLY A 276 46.93 -3.71 -9.21
C GLY A 276 46.06 -4.77 -8.52
N PRO A 277 46.60 -5.57 -7.57
CA PRO A 277 45.84 -6.49 -6.75
C PRO A 277 45.53 -5.85 -5.38
N TYR A 278 44.33 -5.30 -5.22
CA TYR A 278 43.76 -5.04 -3.90
C TYR A 278 42.38 -5.70 -3.83
N SER A 279 42.37 -7.04 -3.69
CA SER A 279 41.15 -7.73 -3.26
C SER A 279 40.95 -7.40 -1.79
N ASN A 280 40.09 -6.41 -1.51
CA ASN A 280 39.71 -6.07 -0.15
C ASN A 280 39.14 -7.30 0.53
N LYS A 281 39.86 -7.71 1.58
CA LYS A 281 39.56 -8.85 2.44
C LYS A 281 38.35 -8.45 3.29
N TYR A 282 37.16 -8.55 2.72
CA TYR A 282 35.92 -8.26 3.43
C TYR A 282 35.88 -9.08 4.71
N ARG A 283 35.94 -8.35 5.83
CA ARG A 283 35.96 -8.88 7.18
C ARG A 283 34.67 -9.67 7.36
N LYS A 284 34.80 -10.99 7.53
CA LYS A 284 33.70 -11.92 7.78
C LYS A 284 32.98 -11.49 9.06
N VAL A 285 31.91 -10.69 8.92
CA VAL A 285 31.04 -10.27 10.01
C VAL A 285 30.43 -11.53 10.61
N SER A 286 30.43 -11.61 11.95
CA SER A 286 30.05 -12.79 12.72
C SER A 286 28.66 -13.31 12.34
N ASN A 287 28.61 -14.59 11.95
CA ASN A 287 27.43 -15.36 11.57
C ASN A 287 26.40 -15.42 12.72
N ILE A 288 25.52 -14.44 12.79
CA ILE A 288 24.16 -14.68 13.28
C ILE A 288 23.49 -15.44 12.14
N THR A 289 22.97 -16.66 12.40
CA THR A 289 22.14 -17.38 11.43
C THR A 289 20.81 -16.64 11.28
N THR A 290 20.85 -15.54 10.54
CA THR A 290 19.75 -14.64 10.17
C THR A 290 18.76 -15.30 9.20
N ASP A 291 19.15 -16.43 8.63
CA ASP A 291 18.55 -16.97 7.41
C ASP A 291 17.15 -17.55 7.61
N ASN A 292 16.71 -17.75 8.86
CA ASN A 292 15.41 -18.37 9.16
C ASN A 292 14.31 -17.42 9.62
N PHE A 293 14.61 -16.21 10.11
CA PHE A 293 13.56 -15.39 10.73
C PHE A 293 12.75 -14.61 9.70
N LEU A 294 13.36 -14.07 8.64
CA LEU A 294 12.62 -13.38 7.57
C LEU A 294 11.71 -14.31 6.77
N ASN A 295 12.08 -15.59 6.67
CA ASN A 295 11.23 -16.61 6.06
C ASN A 295 9.89 -16.75 6.78
N VAL A 296 9.78 -16.36 8.05
CA VAL A 296 8.51 -16.35 8.79
C VAL A 296 7.54 -15.31 8.23
N TYR A 297 8.02 -14.16 7.77
CA TYR A 297 7.15 -13.08 7.26
C TYR A 297 6.74 -13.31 5.80
N PHE A 298 7.58 -14.02 5.05
CA PHE A 298 7.38 -14.27 3.62
C PHE A 298 7.09 -15.74 3.30
N ASP A 299 6.76 -16.54 4.31
CA ASP A 299 6.28 -17.91 4.10
C ASP A 299 5.02 -17.89 3.24
N ARG A 300 4.87 -18.90 2.39
CA ARG A 300 3.68 -19.11 1.55
C ARG A 300 2.39 -19.25 2.36
N ARG A 301 2.51 -19.53 3.67
CA ARG A 301 1.39 -19.70 4.61
C ARG A 301 0.77 -18.38 5.08
N HIS A 302 1.53 -17.27 5.06
CA HIS A 302 1.14 -16.00 5.66
C HIS A 302 0.80 -14.96 4.57
N LYS A 303 -0.18 -15.30 3.72
CA LYS A 303 -0.54 -14.46 2.55
C LYS A 303 -1.13 -13.12 2.96
N ASP A 304 -1.93 -13.07 4.03
CA ASP A 304 -2.56 -11.85 4.53
C ASP A 304 -1.50 -10.83 4.95
N LEU A 305 -0.54 -11.24 5.78
CA LEU A 305 0.55 -10.37 6.25
C LEU A 305 1.41 -9.86 5.09
N LYS A 306 1.73 -10.74 4.13
CA LYS A 306 2.51 -10.38 2.94
C LYS A 306 1.78 -9.35 2.07
N LEU A 307 0.48 -9.56 1.82
CA LEU A 307 -0.35 -8.63 1.07
C LEU A 307 -0.40 -7.27 1.78
N LEU A 308 -0.58 -7.27 3.09
CA LEU A 308 -0.67 -6.07 3.91
C LEU A 308 0.63 -5.25 3.91
N LEU A 309 1.78 -5.89 4.11
CA LEU A 309 3.09 -5.23 4.05
C LEU A 309 3.39 -4.69 2.65
N ASN A 310 3.01 -5.41 1.60
CA ASN A 310 3.16 -4.92 0.22
C ASN A 310 2.25 -3.73 -0.05
N LEU A 311 0.98 -3.76 0.39
CA LEU A 311 0.05 -2.64 0.25
C LEU A 311 0.57 -1.40 0.97
N LEU A 312 1.03 -1.56 2.21
CA LEU A 312 1.57 -0.46 3.00
C LEU A 312 2.84 0.13 2.37
N ALA A 313 3.72 -0.72 1.85
CA ALA A 313 4.93 -0.27 1.16
C ALA A 313 4.61 0.57 -0.08
N GLU A 314 3.55 0.20 -0.79
CA GLU A 314 3.14 0.89 -2.02
C GLU A 314 2.36 2.19 -1.72
N THR A 315 1.54 2.23 -0.65
CA THR A 315 0.73 3.41 -0.32
C THR A 315 1.45 4.43 0.55
N SER A 316 2.25 3.98 1.52
CA SER A 316 2.84 4.83 2.55
C SER A 316 4.34 4.94 2.41
N GLY A 317 4.98 3.90 1.86
CA GLY A 317 6.42 3.81 1.67
C GLY A 317 7.04 2.60 2.38
N LEU A 318 8.29 2.31 2.01
CA LEU A 318 9.11 1.30 2.68
C LEU A 318 9.36 1.59 4.17
N PRO A 319 9.64 2.84 4.62
CA PRO A 319 9.90 3.12 6.03
C PRO A 319 8.80 2.62 6.98
N GLU A 320 7.53 2.79 6.62
CA GLU A 320 6.38 2.37 7.44
C GLU A 320 6.33 0.86 7.55
N SER A 321 6.53 0.18 6.42
CA SER A 321 6.51 -1.27 6.37
C SER A 321 7.64 -1.87 7.20
N PHE A 322 8.82 -1.25 7.18
CA PHE A 322 9.93 -1.65 8.04
C PHE A 322 9.68 -1.33 9.51
N ARG A 323 9.12 -0.15 9.83
CA ARG A 323 8.78 0.24 11.19
C ARG A 323 7.79 -0.73 11.84
N ILE A 324 6.79 -1.12 11.08
CA ILE A 324 5.84 -2.14 11.53
C ILE A 324 6.57 -3.48 11.76
N LEU A 325 7.47 -3.86 10.85
CA LEU A 325 8.24 -5.10 10.97
C LEU A 325 9.22 -5.09 12.17
N THR A 326 9.81 -3.94 12.52
CA THR A 326 10.68 -3.79 13.70
C THR A 326 9.90 -3.84 15.00
N LEU A 327 8.66 -3.36 15.02
CA LEU A 327 7.76 -3.53 16.18
C LEU A 327 7.37 -4.99 16.41
N PHE A 328 7.29 -5.78 15.32
CA PHE A 328 6.84 -7.17 15.37
C PHE A 328 7.93 -8.18 15.70
N ASP A 329 9.15 -7.98 15.19
CA ASP A 329 10.26 -8.90 15.42
C ASP A 329 11.43 -8.20 16.11
N LYS A 330 11.73 -8.62 17.34
CA LYS A 330 12.92 -8.14 18.05
C LYS A 330 14.22 -8.50 17.31
N LYS A 331 14.25 -9.60 16.56
CA LYS A 331 15.41 -9.97 15.73
C LYS A 331 15.54 -9.03 14.55
N PHE A 332 14.45 -8.73 13.85
CA PHE A 332 14.47 -7.73 12.80
C PHE A 332 14.85 -6.35 13.35
N GLN A 333 14.26 -5.93 14.47
CA GLN A 333 14.60 -4.69 15.18
C GLN A 333 16.10 -4.60 15.49
N SER A 334 16.74 -5.71 15.90
CA SER A 334 18.17 -5.72 16.19
C SER A 334 19.06 -5.44 14.98
N LEU A 335 18.56 -5.65 13.75
CA LEU A 335 19.27 -5.28 12.53
C LEU A 335 19.26 -3.77 12.27
N TRP A 336 18.31 -3.05 12.86
CA TRP A 336 18.17 -1.60 12.76
C TRP A 336 18.85 -0.87 13.90
N LYS A 337 19.29 -1.56 14.96
CA LYS A 337 19.97 -0.92 16.09
C LYS A 337 21.44 -0.67 15.78
N PRO A 338 21.98 0.51 16.14
CA PRO A 338 23.41 0.78 16.03
C PRO A 338 24.21 -0.22 16.88
N GLN A 339 25.41 -0.57 16.42
CA GLN A 339 26.28 -1.53 17.09
C GLN A 339 27.35 -0.82 17.91
N ASN A 340 27.88 -1.52 18.93
CA ASN A 340 29.02 -1.05 19.74
C ASN A 340 28.84 0.40 20.24
N LEU A 341 27.65 0.71 20.77
CA LEU A 341 27.42 2.01 21.38
C LEU A 341 28.32 2.18 22.61
N ARG A 342 29.13 3.22 22.58
CA ARG A 342 30.06 3.62 23.62
C ARG A 342 29.80 5.07 23.98
N ILE A 343 29.55 5.30 25.25
CA ILE A 343 29.33 6.63 25.81
C ILE A 343 30.58 6.95 26.63
N GLU A 344 31.23 8.07 26.30
CA GLU A 344 32.41 8.58 27.01
C GLU A 344 32.06 9.92 27.64
N GLU A 345 32.36 10.05 28.93
CA GLU A 345 32.12 11.26 29.70
C GLU A 345 33.45 11.95 29.96
N TYR A 346 33.51 13.26 29.72
CA TYR A 346 34.69 14.08 29.97
C TYR A 346 34.28 15.37 30.70
N GLU A 347 34.97 15.68 31.80
CA GLU A 347 34.82 16.97 32.48
C GLU A 347 35.78 17.99 31.85
N THR A 348 35.26 19.13 31.42
CA THR A 348 36.06 20.29 31.04
C THR A 348 35.93 21.38 32.10
N VAL A 349 37.07 21.85 32.60
CA VAL A 349 37.12 23.01 33.50
C VAL A 349 37.14 24.27 32.66
N ILE A 350 36.05 25.03 32.67
CA ILE A 350 36.01 26.35 32.05
C ILE A 350 36.85 27.31 32.92
N SER A 351 37.44 28.34 32.31
CA SER A 351 38.29 29.35 32.98
C SER A 351 37.67 29.99 34.24
N ASN A 352 36.35 29.89 34.42
CA ASN A 352 35.62 30.41 35.58
C ASN A 352 35.59 29.43 36.78
N GLY A 353 36.23 28.26 36.67
CA GLY A 353 36.17 27.21 37.70
C GLY A 353 34.89 26.37 37.66
N GLU A 354 33.96 26.68 36.75
CA GLU A 354 32.76 25.90 36.49
C GLU A 354 33.14 24.64 35.70
N LYS A 355 32.73 23.48 36.21
CA LYS A 355 32.92 22.19 35.55
C LYS A 355 31.77 21.98 34.58
N THR A 356 32.06 21.86 33.30
CA THR A 356 31.08 21.40 32.32
C THR A 356 31.30 19.96 31.94
N LEU A 357 30.20 19.25 31.77
CA LEU A 357 30.21 17.86 31.34
C LEU A 357 30.02 17.78 29.84
N ASN A 358 30.96 17.11 29.18
CA ASN A 358 30.90 16.80 27.76
C ASN A 358 30.67 15.30 27.59
N ILE A 359 29.69 14.95 26.76
CA ILE A 359 29.31 13.57 26.50
C ILE A 359 29.62 13.26 25.04
N ASN A 360 30.52 12.32 24.83
CA ASN A 360 30.93 11.86 23.52
C ASN A 360 30.35 10.47 23.24
N ILE A 361 29.54 10.37 22.20
CA ILE A 361 28.80 9.16 21.85
C ILE A 361 29.38 8.60 20.56
N LYS A 362 29.82 7.34 20.63
CA LYS A 362 30.47 6.62 19.53
C LYS A 362 29.71 5.35 19.22
N TRP A 363 29.44 5.08 17.93
CA TRP A 363 28.77 3.85 17.51
C TRP A 363 29.20 3.39 16.12
N ASN A 364 28.82 2.15 15.82
CA ASN A 364 28.93 1.51 14.52
C ASN A 364 27.57 1.37 13.86
N ASP A 365 27.58 1.16 12.55
CA ASP A 365 26.36 1.03 11.77
C ASP A 365 25.42 -0.06 12.25
N ALA A 366 24.13 0.20 12.05
CA ALA A 366 23.12 -0.83 12.03
C ALA A 366 23.41 -1.81 10.88
N PRO A 367 23.34 -3.14 11.10
CA PRO A 367 23.59 -4.16 10.06
C PRO A 367 22.80 -3.96 8.77
N ILE A 368 21.57 -3.43 8.88
CA ILE A 368 20.69 -3.22 7.73
C ILE A 368 21.12 -2.03 6.85
N GLY A 369 21.84 -1.05 7.40
CA GLY A 369 22.18 0.19 6.72
C GLY A 369 22.99 -0.05 5.45
N HIS A 370 24.01 -0.92 5.53
CA HIS A 370 24.85 -1.28 4.38
C HIS A 370 24.05 -1.94 3.25
N PHE A 371 23.05 -2.77 3.59
CA PHE A 371 22.19 -3.36 2.58
C PHE A 371 21.31 -2.30 1.90
N LEU A 372 20.64 -1.44 2.67
CA LEU A 372 19.69 -0.47 2.12
C LEU A 372 20.37 0.52 1.17
N THR A 373 21.56 1.01 1.52
CA THR A 373 22.32 1.91 0.65
C THR A 373 22.79 1.27 -0.65
N ASN A 374 22.97 -0.06 -0.65
CA ASN A 374 23.33 -0.82 -1.85
C ASN A 374 22.11 -1.27 -2.66
N TYR A 375 20.96 -1.42 -2.01
CA TYR A 375 19.72 -1.81 -2.65
C TYR A 375 19.16 -0.68 -3.52
N ASP A 376 19.05 0.52 -2.97
CA ASP A 376 18.48 1.68 -3.66
C ASP A 376 19.15 2.97 -3.16
N SER A 377 19.87 3.65 -4.05
CA SER A 377 20.56 4.90 -3.73
C SER A 377 19.62 6.08 -3.46
N SER A 378 18.34 5.95 -3.80
CA SER A 378 17.33 6.97 -3.48
C SER A 378 16.88 6.93 -2.01
N LEU A 379 17.19 5.85 -1.29
CA LEU A 379 16.88 5.72 0.12
C LEU A 379 17.95 6.46 0.96
N SER A 380 17.55 7.52 1.66
CA SER A 380 18.41 8.17 2.65
C SER A 380 18.29 7.43 3.99
N PHE A 381 19.43 6.96 4.49
CA PHE A 381 19.51 6.31 5.80
C PHE A 381 20.24 7.24 6.76
N GLU A 382 19.64 7.52 7.91
CA GLU A 382 20.11 8.58 8.82
C GLU A 382 20.01 8.13 10.28
N TYR A 383 20.93 8.59 11.11
CA TYR A 383 20.90 8.43 12.56
C TYR A 383 20.61 9.77 13.21
N THR A 384 19.62 9.81 14.07
CA THR A 384 19.30 11.00 14.85
C THR A 384 19.53 10.69 16.32
N VAL A 385 20.41 11.46 16.95
CA VAL A 385 20.82 11.31 18.34
C VAL A 385 20.21 12.44 19.15
N ASP A 386 19.38 12.08 20.12
CA ASP A 386 18.74 13.00 21.05
C ASP A 386 19.22 12.73 22.48
N ILE A 387 19.53 13.79 23.23
CA ILE A 387 19.99 13.73 24.62
C ILE A 387 19.10 14.57 25.53
N SER A 388 18.63 13.95 26.62
CA SER A 388 17.77 14.58 27.63
C SER A 388 18.38 14.40 29.03
N PRO A 389 18.59 15.47 29.81
CA PRO A 389 18.24 16.87 29.51
C PRO A 389 19.08 17.47 28.37
N SER A 390 18.50 18.44 27.65
CA SER A 390 19.18 19.10 26.53
C SER A 390 20.27 20.06 27.04
N PRO A 391 21.42 20.16 26.34
CA PRO A 391 22.46 21.13 26.68
C PRO A 391 21.94 22.57 26.49
N LEU A 392 22.47 23.54 27.23
CA LEU A 392 21.95 24.92 27.22
C LEU A 392 22.21 25.68 25.91
N ASN A 393 23.31 25.34 25.24
CA ASN A 393 23.82 26.11 24.10
C ASN A 393 23.59 25.43 22.75
N GLU A 394 23.08 24.19 22.75
CA GLU A 394 22.84 23.41 21.54
C GLU A 394 21.49 22.72 21.61
N LEU A 395 20.87 22.46 20.46
CA LEU A 395 19.76 21.53 20.42
C LEU A 395 20.29 20.16 20.87
N GLY A 396 19.61 19.51 21.82
CA GLY A 396 19.94 18.14 22.24
C GLY A 396 19.84 17.09 21.13
N LEU A 397 19.56 17.52 19.89
CA LEU A 397 19.32 16.73 18.71
C LEU A 397 20.42 16.94 17.67
N LYS A 398 21.09 15.87 17.27
CA LYS A 398 22.08 15.86 16.19
C LYS A 398 21.76 14.76 15.19
N SER A 399 21.80 15.07 13.90
CA SER A 399 21.46 14.13 12.83
C SER A 399 22.65 13.85 11.92
N ILE A 400 22.87 12.59 11.59
CA ILE A 400 24.01 12.11 10.80
C ILE A 400 23.51 11.21 9.68
N LEU A 401 23.69 11.69 8.45
CA LEU A 401 23.47 10.90 7.25
C LEU A 401 24.50 9.76 7.15
N TYR A 402 24.02 8.55 6.89
CA TYR A 402 24.88 7.40 6.62
C TYR A 402 25.75 7.67 5.39
N LYS A 403 27.05 7.42 5.52
CA LYS A 403 28.01 7.58 4.42
C LYS A 403 28.31 6.23 3.79
N ARG A 404 28.35 6.15 2.46
CA ARG A 404 28.88 4.95 1.79
C ARG A 404 30.40 4.95 1.94
N ASP A 405 30.99 3.78 2.19
CA ASP A 405 32.46 3.68 2.34
C ASP A 405 33.22 4.18 1.10
N GLU A 406 32.62 4.09 -0.09
CA GLU A 406 33.22 4.54 -1.34
C GLU A 406 33.42 6.06 -1.43
N ASP A 407 32.58 6.85 -0.76
CA ASP A 407 32.68 8.33 -0.76
C ASP A 407 33.92 8.83 -0.01
N SER A 408 34.49 8.00 0.87
CA SER A 408 35.72 8.33 1.60
C SER A 408 36.98 8.25 0.74
N ILE A 409 36.97 7.41 -0.30
CA ILE A 409 38.16 7.16 -1.14
C ILE A 409 38.33 8.27 -2.19
N ILE A 410 37.22 8.82 -2.71
CA ILE A 410 37.26 9.81 -3.78
C ILE A 410 37.63 11.22 -3.24
N ASN A 411 37.34 11.52 -1.98
CA ASN A 411 37.60 12.83 -1.39
C ASN A 411 39.03 13.01 -0.85
N GLY A 412 39.85 11.94 -0.82
CA GLY A 412 41.23 11.97 -0.32
C GLY A 412 42.24 12.66 -1.26
N GLU A 413 41.90 12.93 -2.53
CA GLU A 413 42.85 13.52 -3.47
C GLU A 413 42.51 14.94 -3.95
N ILE A 414 41.27 15.45 -3.81
CA ILE A 414 40.91 16.74 -4.45
C ILE A 414 39.84 17.52 -3.66
N ALA A 415 40.18 18.18 -2.55
CA ALA A 415 39.29 19.19 -1.96
C ALA A 415 40.03 20.24 -1.11
N LYS A 416 40.76 21.15 -1.77
CA LYS A 416 41.04 22.49 -1.23
C LYS A 416 40.07 23.48 -1.88
N GLY A 417 38.99 23.83 -1.17
CA GLY A 417 38.23 25.04 -1.46
C GLY A 417 36.73 24.85 -1.72
N SER A 418 35.92 24.96 -0.68
CA SER A 418 34.82 25.94 -0.60
C SER A 418 34.09 25.79 0.74
N SER A 419 33.81 26.94 1.35
CA SER A 419 33.24 27.11 2.68
C SER A 419 31.72 26.96 2.67
N SER A 420 31.17 26.04 3.47
CA SER A 420 29.84 26.18 4.08
C SER A 420 29.68 25.18 5.23
N GLN A 421 29.38 25.72 6.42
CA GLN A 421 28.89 25.09 7.65
C GLN A 421 29.62 23.82 8.13
N SER A 422 30.52 24.06 9.09
CA SER A 422 31.38 23.10 9.77
C SER A 422 30.61 22.08 10.60
N LEU A 423 30.20 20.98 9.98
CA LEU A 423 30.19 19.68 10.64
C LEU A 423 31.64 19.20 10.63
N SER A 424 32.36 19.43 11.72
CA SER A 424 33.77 19.02 11.86
C SER A 424 33.85 17.50 11.91
N LEU A 425 33.88 16.87 10.74
CA LEU A 425 34.31 15.49 10.57
C LEU A 425 35.80 15.47 10.90
N LEU A 426 36.12 15.30 12.18
CA LEU A 426 37.48 15.16 12.65
C LEU A 426 37.95 13.78 12.17
N GLU A 427 38.51 13.75 10.96
CA GLU A 427 39.29 12.61 10.49
C GLU A 427 40.57 12.60 11.35
N SER A 428 40.47 11.96 12.51
CA SER A 428 41.58 11.76 13.44
C SER A 428 42.62 10.88 12.75
N GLN A 429 43.52 11.54 12.04
CA GLN A 429 44.74 10.98 11.49
C GLN A 429 45.78 10.99 12.63
N GLY A 430 45.64 10.05 13.58
CA GLY A 430 46.45 9.98 14.78
C GLY A 430 46.75 8.55 15.23
N ASP A 431 47.98 8.14 14.95
CA ASP A 431 48.79 7.07 15.56
C ASP A 431 48.38 5.58 15.53
N ILE A 432 49.27 4.85 14.86
CA ILE A 432 49.38 3.41 14.70
C ILE A 432 50.01 2.84 15.98
N HIS A 433 49.21 2.44 16.96
CA HIS A 433 49.41 1.21 17.75
C HIS A 433 48.45 1.13 18.94
N GLY A 434 47.37 0.40 18.72
CA GLY A 434 46.45 -0.03 19.76
C GLY A 434 45.23 -0.61 19.07
N SER A 435 44.70 -1.71 19.59
CA SER A 435 43.48 -2.37 19.10
C SER A 435 42.24 -1.49 19.32
N ASN A 436 42.24 -0.28 18.78
CA ASN A 436 41.10 0.62 18.80
C ASN A 436 40.12 0.13 17.75
N THR A 437 39.01 -0.44 18.22
CA THR A 437 37.82 -0.63 17.41
C THR A 437 37.43 0.73 16.86
N LYS A 438 37.71 0.98 15.58
CA LYS A 438 37.35 2.22 14.89
C LYS A 438 35.82 2.32 14.90
N HIS A 439 35.30 3.26 15.68
CA HIS A 439 33.89 3.63 15.63
C HIS A 439 33.68 4.47 14.37
N ARG A 440 32.54 4.31 13.71
CA ARG A 440 32.30 4.99 12.42
C ARG A 440 31.68 6.38 12.61
N TYR A 441 30.87 6.54 13.65
CA TYR A 441 30.21 7.80 13.96
C TYR A 441 30.55 8.24 15.37
N GLU A 442 30.62 9.55 15.53
CA GLU A 442 30.98 10.24 16.75
C GLU A 442 30.15 11.52 16.84
N VAL A 443 29.51 11.73 17.99
CA VAL A 443 28.77 12.95 18.31
C VAL A 443 29.18 13.41 19.69
N ASN A 444 29.66 14.65 19.77
CA ASN A 444 29.96 15.30 21.04
C ASN A 444 28.81 16.23 21.44
N PHE A 445 28.37 16.17 22.70
CA PHE A 445 27.46 17.14 23.30
C PHE A 445 28.23 17.89 24.39
N GLU A 446 28.32 19.21 24.25
CA GLU A 446 29.09 20.06 25.15
C GLU A 446 28.19 20.81 26.13
N ASN A 447 28.73 21.12 27.32
CA ASN A 447 28.08 21.99 28.31
C ASN A 447 26.73 21.49 28.83
N ILE A 448 26.65 20.20 29.18
CA ILE A 448 25.50 19.67 29.92
C ILE A 448 25.63 20.14 31.36
N ILE A 449 24.78 21.10 31.75
CA ILE A 449 24.80 21.67 33.10
C ILE A 449 24.15 20.69 34.07
N HIS A 450 24.84 20.49 35.20
CA HIS A 450 24.21 19.92 36.39
C HIS A 450 23.03 20.83 36.72
N GLY A 451 21.81 20.30 36.63
CA GLY A 451 20.66 20.98 37.20
C GLY A 451 20.88 21.07 38.69
N ASP A 452 21.63 22.07 39.12
CA ASP A 452 21.70 22.48 40.51
C ASP A 452 20.28 22.93 40.79
N GLU A 453 19.57 22.10 41.55
CA GLU A 453 18.26 22.43 42.07
C GLU A 453 18.44 23.67 42.95
N ASP A 454 18.36 24.85 42.35
CA ASP A 454 18.20 26.15 43.02
C ASP A 454 16.79 26.25 43.66
N GLY A 455 16.26 25.10 44.12
CA GLY A 455 15.08 24.98 44.95
C GLY A 455 15.42 25.27 46.40
N GLU A 456 15.84 26.50 46.70
CA GLU A 456 15.60 27.09 48.02
C GLU A 456 14.08 27.36 48.18
N GLU A 457 13.26 26.31 48.19
CA GLU A 457 11.88 26.40 48.69
C GLU A 457 11.71 25.46 49.88
N LEU A 458 12.26 25.95 51.00
CA LEU A 458 11.66 25.97 52.32
C LEU A 458 10.69 24.82 52.66
N ASP A 459 11.20 23.66 53.06
CA ASP A 459 10.43 22.77 53.93
C ASP A 459 11.24 22.26 55.12
N ARG A 460 11.13 23.04 56.20
CA ARG A 460 11.50 22.63 57.56
C ARG A 460 10.46 21.61 58.05
N THR A 461 10.53 20.35 57.64
CA THR A 461 10.07 19.23 58.49
C THR A 461 10.67 17.88 58.08
N GLY A 462 11.75 17.48 58.75
CA GLY A 462 11.95 16.12 59.24
C GLY A 462 12.25 14.99 58.24
N GLY A 463 13.54 14.65 58.11
CA GLY A 463 13.96 13.24 57.98
C GLY A 463 13.95 12.61 56.59
N GLY A 464 14.32 13.35 55.54
CA GLY A 464 14.55 12.80 54.20
C GLY A 464 15.98 12.31 54.01
N ARG A 465 16.15 11.07 53.51
CA ARG A 465 17.44 10.54 53.07
C ARG A 465 18.04 11.48 52.02
N VAL A 466 19.31 11.86 52.22
CA VAL A 466 20.12 12.59 51.22
C VAL A 466 20.14 11.75 49.94
N SER A 467 19.41 12.19 48.92
CA SER A 467 19.45 11.61 47.59
C SER A 467 20.82 11.92 47.01
N ASP A 468 21.58 10.86 46.71
CA ASP A 468 22.86 10.94 46.00
C ASP A 468 22.62 11.68 44.67
N GLY A 469 23.26 12.83 44.47
CA GLY A 469 22.97 13.83 43.42
C GLY A 469 23.36 13.39 42.00
N SER A 470 23.08 12.15 41.62
CA SER A 470 23.36 11.63 40.28
C SER A 470 22.36 12.18 39.27
N ILE A 471 22.85 12.79 38.18
CA ILE A 471 21.98 13.15 37.04
C ILE A 471 21.66 11.88 36.26
N PHE A 472 20.40 11.71 35.89
CA PHE A 472 19.99 10.72 34.90
C PHE A 472 20.00 11.36 33.51
N VAL A 473 20.88 10.88 32.64
CA VAL A 473 20.87 11.26 31.22
C VAL A 473 20.23 10.14 30.41
N THR A 474 19.29 10.53 29.56
CA THR A 474 18.62 9.65 28.60
C THR A 474 19.16 9.97 27.22
N LEU A 475 19.85 9.00 26.63
CA LEU A 475 20.32 9.02 25.26
C LEU A 475 19.36 8.23 24.38
N THR A 476 18.98 8.82 23.27
CA THR A 476 18.03 8.27 22.33
C THR A 476 18.66 8.28 20.94
N ILE A 477 18.86 7.10 20.34
CA ILE A 477 19.35 6.99 18.96
C ILE A 477 18.22 6.45 18.09
N SER A 478 17.70 7.31 17.23
CA SER A 478 16.71 7.01 16.21
C SER A 478 17.42 6.62 14.91
N THR A 479 16.93 5.58 14.25
CA THR A 479 17.37 5.18 12.92
C THR A 479 16.25 5.48 11.93
N GLU A 480 16.56 6.31 10.94
CA GLU A 480 15.59 6.88 10.02
C GLU A 480 15.84 6.42 8.59
N LEU A 481 14.74 6.28 7.86
CA LEU A 481 14.74 6.00 6.42
C LEU A 481 13.87 7.05 5.73
N ASN A 482 14.45 7.84 4.83
CA ASN A 482 13.78 8.95 4.15
C ASN A 482 13.14 9.96 5.12
N GLY A 483 13.84 10.29 6.22
CA GLY A 483 13.35 11.21 7.25
C GLY A 483 12.19 10.67 8.09
N ARG A 484 12.00 9.34 8.12
CA ARG A 484 11.00 8.68 8.96
C ARG A 484 11.66 7.67 9.88
N THR A 485 11.42 7.78 11.18
CA THR A 485 12.00 6.91 12.21
C THR A 485 11.47 5.47 12.08
N VAL A 486 12.36 4.51 11.87
CA VAL A 486 12.04 3.07 11.74
C VAL A 486 12.22 2.32 13.06
N THR A 487 13.26 2.65 13.82
CA THR A 487 13.47 2.16 15.18
C THR A 487 14.14 3.22 16.02
N GLN A 488 13.98 3.09 17.32
CA GLN A 488 14.64 3.91 18.32
C GLN A 488 15.37 2.99 19.31
N MET A 489 16.44 3.50 19.90
CA MET A 489 17.13 2.87 21.01
C MET A 489 17.32 3.91 22.11
N VAL A 490 16.69 3.67 23.27
CA VAL A 490 16.85 4.51 24.45
C VAL A 490 17.78 3.85 25.46
N GLU A 491 18.79 4.60 25.89
CA GLU A 491 19.72 4.23 26.94
C GLU A 491 19.69 5.28 28.05
N LYS A 492 19.61 4.81 29.29
CA LYS A 492 19.65 5.68 30.48
C LYS A 492 20.90 5.36 31.27
N PHE A 493 21.68 6.38 31.58
CA PHE A 493 22.87 6.26 32.40
C PHE A 493 22.91 7.36 33.45
N THR A 494 23.57 7.07 34.56
CA THR A 494 23.72 7.97 35.69
C THR A 494 25.11 8.57 35.69
N ILE A 495 25.17 9.89 35.74
CA ILE A 495 26.41 10.64 35.83
C ILE A 495 26.60 10.93 37.31
N GLY A 496 27.55 10.21 37.91
CA GLY A 496 27.77 10.19 39.35
C GLY A 496 29.14 10.71 39.70
N ASN A 497 29.20 11.53 40.75
CA ASN A 497 30.39 12.16 41.28
C ASN A 497 31.39 11.07 41.70
N GLY A 498 32.35 10.77 40.82
CA GLY A 498 33.35 9.73 41.03
C GLY A 498 34.23 10.11 42.21
N GLY A 499 33.91 9.57 43.39
CA GLY A 499 34.71 9.73 44.60
C GLY A 499 36.15 9.25 44.39
N ASN A 500 37.04 10.17 44.03
CA ASN A 500 38.50 10.16 44.19
C ASN A 500 39.29 8.90 43.80
N SER A 501 38.77 7.99 42.98
CA SER A 501 39.55 6.90 42.41
C SER A 501 40.14 7.34 41.07
N ASN A 502 41.43 7.70 41.08
CA ASN A 502 42.29 8.03 39.92
C ASN A 502 41.73 7.65 38.53
N SER A 503 41.20 8.68 37.84
CA SER A 503 41.18 8.88 36.38
C SER A 503 41.36 7.63 35.50
N SER A 504 40.39 6.72 35.52
CA SER A 504 40.25 5.68 34.51
C SER A 504 38.95 5.94 33.76
N ASN A 505 39.03 6.18 32.45
CA ASN A 505 37.91 6.29 31.52
C ASN A 505 36.84 5.26 31.88
N ARG A 506 35.71 5.71 32.46
CA ARG A 506 34.63 4.81 32.83
C ARG A 506 33.91 4.42 31.54
N LEU A 507 34.40 3.36 30.92
CA LEU A 507 33.80 2.77 29.74
C LEU A 507 32.46 2.14 30.14
N VAL A 508 31.35 2.84 29.88
CA VAL A 508 30.04 2.19 29.85
C VAL A 508 29.96 1.44 28.52
N GLU A 509 30.61 0.28 28.47
CA GLU A 509 30.40 -0.64 27.37
C GLU A 509 29.03 -1.27 27.62
N THR A 510 28.04 -0.84 26.83
CA THR A 510 26.72 -1.46 26.87
C THR A 510 26.89 -2.96 26.69
N ASN A 511 26.51 -3.71 27.72
CA ASN A 511 26.44 -5.16 27.65
C ASN A 511 25.25 -5.57 26.77
N ALA A 512 25.34 -5.35 25.45
CA ALA A 512 24.57 -6.07 24.44
C ALA A 512 24.73 -7.60 24.62
N ARG A 513 25.76 -8.05 25.37
CA ARG A 513 25.92 -9.42 25.87
C ARG A 513 24.89 -9.87 26.90
N ARG A 514 24.27 -9.00 27.71
CA ARG A 514 23.28 -9.42 28.74
C ARG A 514 21.94 -9.84 28.13
N GLN A 515 21.54 -9.25 26.99
CA GLN A 515 20.37 -9.73 26.22
C GLN A 515 20.60 -11.09 25.56
N ARG A 516 21.85 -11.46 25.25
CA ARG A 516 22.19 -12.79 24.70
C ARG A 516 22.05 -13.92 25.73
N ALA A 517 22.26 -13.66 27.02
CA ALA A 517 22.19 -14.69 28.06
C ALA A 517 20.75 -14.99 28.54
N SER A 518 19.87 -13.97 28.59
CA SER A 518 18.48 -14.16 29.05
C SER A 518 17.58 -14.91 28.07
N PHE A 519 17.94 -14.98 26.78
CA PHE A 519 17.12 -15.65 25.75
C PHE A 519 17.40 -17.15 25.61
N CYS A 520 18.58 -17.65 25.99
CA CYS A 520 18.88 -19.08 25.97
C CYS A 520 18.21 -19.87 27.10
N SER A 521 17.74 -19.20 28.17
CA SER A 521 17.14 -19.88 29.32
C SER A 521 15.61 -20.10 29.23
N MET A 522 14.90 -19.50 28.27
CA MET A 522 13.44 -19.69 28.10
C MET A 522 13.05 -20.76 27.07
N HIS A 523 14.00 -21.32 26.31
CA HIS A 523 13.71 -22.33 25.30
C HIS A 523 14.02 -23.78 25.71
N SER A 524 14.41 -24.02 26.97
CA SER A 524 14.70 -25.37 27.51
C SER A 524 13.56 -26.02 28.32
N LEU A 525 12.43 -25.34 28.51
CA LEU A 525 11.25 -25.87 29.24
C LEU A 525 10.03 -26.04 28.31
N SER A 526 10.18 -26.79 27.22
CA SER A 526 9.04 -27.32 26.44
C SER A 526 9.47 -28.48 25.54
N LYS A 527 10.10 -29.49 26.13
CA LYS A 527 10.39 -30.76 25.44
C LYS A 527 10.56 -31.89 26.45
N ASN A 528 9.45 -32.26 27.10
CA ASN A 528 9.30 -33.61 27.64
C ASN A 528 7.83 -33.91 27.96
N ARG A 529 7.14 -34.56 27.02
CA ARG A 529 6.11 -35.57 27.33
C ARG A 529 5.88 -36.42 26.07
N ASN A 530 6.49 -37.59 26.10
CA ASN A 530 6.27 -38.67 25.16
C ASN A 530 4.89 -39.33 25.38
N SER A 531 4.30 -39.67 24.23
CA SER A 531 3.41 -40.79 23.91
C SER A 531 2.96 -41.75 25.03
N SER A 532 1.64 -42.01 25.10
CA SER A 532 1.05 -43.26 24.60
C SER A 532 -0.43 -43.47 25.01
N SER A 533 -1.15 -44.12 24.10
CA SER A 533 -2.27 -45.06 24.31
C SER A 533 -3.74 -44.61 24.18
N ARG A 534 -4.45 -45.42 23.34
CA ARG A 534 -5.86 -45.85 23.35
C ARG A 534 -6.96 -44.79 23.21
N SER A 535 -7.75 -44.80 22.13
CA SER A 535 -8.85 -45.74 21.84
C SER A 535 -9.84 -45.89 23.00
N THR A 536 -10.90 -45.07 22.97
CA THR A 536 -12.29 -45.42 23.32
C THR A 536 -13.19 -44.20 23.07
N ALA A 537 -14.19 -44.34 22.19
CA ALA A 537 -15.41 -43.52 22.22
C ALA A 537 -16.19 -43.80 23.53
N PRO A 538 -17.04 -42.90 24.04
CA PRO A 538 -18.47 -42.93 23.67
C PRO A 538 -19.19 -41.55 23.83
N PRO A 539 -20.52 -41.45 24.03
CA PRO A 539 -21.46 -40.83 23.12
C PRO A 539 -21.89 -39.40 23.54
N MET A 540 -22.37 -38.59 22.58
CA MET A 540 -23.14 -37.39 22.92
C MET A 540 -24.64 -37.61 22.73
N ASN A 541 -25.32 -37.40 23.84
CA ASN A 541 -26.76 -37.42 24.04
C ASN A 541 -27.47 -36.37 23.16
N ASN A 542 -28.56 -36.82 22.57
CA ASN A 542 -29.69 -35.99 22.18
C ASN A 542 -30.23 -35.26 23.40
N ASN A 543 -30.47 -33.96 23.29
CA ASN A 543 -31.56 -33.32 23.99
C ASN A 543 -32.26 -32.33 23.08
N VAL A 544 -33.45 -32.76 22.69
CA VAL A 544 -34.56 -32.04 22.13
C VAL A 544 -35.07 -31.07 23.18
N VAL A 545 -35.16 -29.77 22.85
CA VAL A 545 -36.15 -28.88 23.48
C VAL A 545 -36.84 -28.10 22.36
N SER A 546 -38.14 -28.35 22.27
CA SER A 546 -39.08 -27.85 21.28
C SER A 546 -39.89 -26.68 21.82
N GLY A 547 -39.86 -25.57 21.07
CA GLY A 547 -41.00 -24.66 20.79
C GLY A 547 -41.28 -23.50 21.77
N PRO A 548 -42.20 -22.56 21.42
CA PRO A 548 -42.62 -22.15 20.07
C PRO A 548 -42.90 -20.62 19.90
N THR A 549 -43.34 -20.24 18.68
CA THR A 549 -44.17 -19.06 18.28
C THR A 549 -43.59 -17.64 18.40
N SER A 550 -43.28 -16.91 17.32
CA SER A 550 -44.14 -16.22 16.31
C SER A 550 -44.66 -14.85 16.74
N SER A 551 -44.55 -13.88 15.81
CA SER A 551 -45.04 -12.48 15.78
C SER A 551 -43.91 -11.46 15.99
N SER A 552 -43.85 -10.27 15.39
CA SER A 552 -44.54 -9.63 14.26
C SER A 552 -43.82 -8.29 14.01
N ILE A 553 -43.62 -7.96 12.74
CA ILE A 553 -43.64 -6.62 12.10
C ILE A 553 -43.68 -5.40 13.06
N SER A 554 -42.68 -4.52 13.00
CA SER A 554 -42.91 -3.07 12.91
C SER A 554 -41.66 -2.33 12.41
N SER A 555 -41.82 -1.74 11.23
CA SER A 555 -41.01 -0.64 10.67
C SER A 555 -41.11 0.60 11.56
N LYS A 556 -40.04 1.41 11.62
CA LYS A 556 -39.99 2.87 11.89
C LYS A 556 -38.53 3.32 11.64
N ASP A 557 -38.27 3.95 10.51
CA ASP A 557 -38.22 5.42 10.32
C ASP A 557 -36.78 5.92 10.48
N THR A 558 -36.10 6.08 9.34
CA THR A 558 -34.86 6.83 9.21
C THR A 558 -35.14 8.01 8.30
N HIS A 559 -35.00 9.22 8.84
CA HIS A 559 -35.01 10.49 8.12
C HIS A 559 -33.61 11.11 8.17
N ILE A 560 -33.27 11.75 7.04
CA ILE A 560 -32.07 12.53 6.65
C ILE A 560 -30.93 11.71 6.06
#